data_AF-A0A518D0L0-F1
#
_entry.id   AF-A0A518D0L0-F1
#
_cell.length_a   1.000
_cell.length_b   1.000
_cell.length_c   1.000
_cell.angle_alpha   90.00
_cell.angle_beta   90.00
_cell.angle_gamma   90.00
#
_symmetry.space_group_name_H-M   'P 1'
#
loop_
_entity.id
_entity.type
_entity.pdbx_description
1 polymer ?
#
loop_
_entity_poly.entity_id
_entity_poly.type
_entity_poly.pdbx_seq_one_letter_code
_entity_poly.pdbx_strand_id
1 'polypeptide(L)'
;MHGSFVLASAALLCPLLSPGTDAPDAPDDAALLAAWEAADADLRREVVDYLDLDLSHQRTFQLDLSRWVVSAMGVDPGLLDEAREPRWFDPQVHAPKQPIPRQLLEPDDPRAVRVQRAMRAGLDVRAIEPAYVYDWGQRAVVIAGDTDDPTRRFRAALAGLPREFDLVEAQVLAWLDDGSKATVLEAFGNLYSDRDGRVYPGITLYEAWSSGTSIEMPDVDTLGLVHSIDDEWDRWVAPVPERQHEALYGRIGSHFVPARHHRGLREALALTYLTAEPAYRDGYTEGNTVGFHALWNRRSSDPRQLVEDLPAAQDWAEFLERVNADLADTREFYSGGTVRRDALAADQATLRRRLVAIMRELEVLPTEDDH
;
A
#
# COMPACT_ATOMS: atom_id res chain seq x y z
N MET A 1 -9.18 -0.94 33.43
CA MET A 1 -8.74 0.47 33.56
C MET A 1 -8.74 1.07 32.17
N HIS A 2 -9.78 1.81 31.80
CA HIS A 2 -9.86 2.50 30.51
C HIS A 2 -9.28 3.91 30.69
N GLY A 3 -8.02 4.09 30.29
CA GLY A 3 -7.43 5.41 30.18
C GLY A 3 -7.94 6.04 28.89
N SER A 4 -8.98 6.88 29.00
CA SER A 4 -9.39 7.78 27.92
C SER A 4 -8.24 8.76 27.65
N PHE A 5 -7.43 8.48 26.64
CA PHE A 5 -6.60 9.50 26.01
C PHE A 5 -7.54 10.41 25.22
N VAL A 6 -8.04 11.45 25.89
CA VAL A 6 -8.56 12.63 25.21
C VAL A 6 -7.35 13.29 24.59
N LEU A 7 -7.10 13.05 23.29
CA LEU A 7 -6.33 13.96 22.46
C LEU A 7 -7.11 15.27 22.49
N ALA A 8 -6.76 16.13 23.46
CA ALA A 8 -7.24 17.49 23.49
C ALA A 8 -6.95 18.08 22.11
N SER A 9 -7.99 18.60 21.46
CA SER A 9 -7.87 19.44 20.26
C SER A 9 -7.01 20.64 20.61
N ALA A 10 -5.70 20.45 20.62
CA ALA A 10 -4.75 21.50 20.45
C ALA A 10 -4.92 21.92 19.00
N ALA A 11 -5.73 22.97 18.79
CA ALA A 11 -5.51 23.89 17.71
C ALA A 11 -4.09 24.44 17.89
N LEU A 12 -3.11 23.64 17.48
CA LEU A 12 -1.75 24.07 17.20
C LEU A 12 -1.91 25.07 16.07
N LEU A 13 -1.98 26.35 16.44
CA LEU A 13 -1.43 27.42 15.64
C LEU A 13 0.05 27.06 15.43
N CYS A 14 0.31 26.14 14.50
CA CYS A 14 1.59 26.07 13.84
C CYS A 14 1.80 27.48 13.29
N PRO A 15 2.89 28.18 13.65
CA PRO A 15 3.30 29.28 12.82
C PRO A 15 3.41 28.70 11.42
N LEU A 16 2.73 29.32 10.46
CA LEU A 16 2.99 29.12 9.04
C LEU A 16 4.48 29.43 8.83
N LEU A 17 5.33 28.43 9.07
CA LEU A 17 6.60 28.32 8.41
C LEU A 17 6.20 28.28 6.95
N SER A 18 6.28 29.44 6.31
CA SER A 18 6.36 29.50 4.86
C SER A 18 7.35 28.42 4.45
N PRO A 19 7.10 27.67 3.35
CA PRO A 19 8.13 26.86 2.72
C PRO A 19 9.23 27.83 2.28
N GLY A 20 10.12 28.12 3.23
CA GLY A 20 11.21 29.04 3.09
C GLY A 20 12.26 28.28 2.32
N THR A 21 12.31 28.61 1.04
CA THR A 21 13.48 28.55 0.17
C THR A 21 14.14 27.18 0.06
N ASP A 22 13.91 26.54 -1.08
CA ASP A 22 14.90 25.67 -1.73
C ASP A 22 16.30 26.25 -1.46
N ALA A 23 17.10 25.54 -0.67
CA ALA A 23 18.53 25.73 -0.73
C ALA A 23 18.92 25.30 -2.16
N PRO A 24 19.47 26.19 -3.00
CA PRO A 24 19.69 25.93 -4.42
C PRO A 24 20.66 24.77 -4.73
N ASP A 25 21.21 24.11 -3.71
CA ASP A 25 22.20 23.02 -3.81
C ASP A 25 21.77 21.69 -3.15
N ALA A 26 20.46 21.48 -2.93
CA ALA A 26 19.98 20.18 -2.46
C ALA A 26 20.19 19.10 -3.55
N PRO A 27 20.90 17.98 -3.27
CA PRO A 27 21.09 16.93 -4.26
C PRO A 27 19.75 16.32 -4.69
N ASP A 28 19.65 15.99 -5.98
CA ASP A 28 18.50 15.26 -6.50
C ASP A 28 18.52 13.78 -6.05
N ASP A 29 17.39 13.08 -6.23
CA ASP A 29 17.25 11.68 -5.83
C ASP A 29 18.27 10.78 -6.51
N ALA A 30 18.63 11.07 -7.76
CA ALA A 30 19.58 10.28 -8.53
C ALA A 30 21.00 10.39 -7.94
N ALA A 31 21.41 11.58 -7.52
CA ALA A 31 22.68 11.81 -6.84
C ALA A 31 22.72 11.12 -5.47
N LEU A 32 21.63 11.21 -4.69
CA LEU A 32 21.53 10.54 -3.38
C LEU A 32 21.59 9.02 -3.54
N LEU A 33 20.88 8.45 -4.51
CA LEU A 33 20.91 7.03 -4.83
C LEU A 33 22.30 6.59 -5.32
N ALA A 34 22.95 7.36 -6.18
CA ALA A 34 24.29 7.04 -6.66
C ALA A 34 25.33 7.05 -5.53
N ALA A 35 25.25 8.02 -4.62
CA ALA A 35 26.12 8.08 -3.44
C ALA A 35 25.87 6.90 -2.49
N TRP A 36 24.60 6.57 -2.24
CA TRP A 36 24.21 5.39 -1.48
C TRP A 36 24.78 4.09 -2.09
N GLU A 37 24.65 3.91 -3.41
CA GLU A 37 25.15 2.72 -4.09
C GLU A 37 26.69 2.65 -4.17
N ALA A 38 27.38 3.79 -4.06
CA ALA A 38 28.83 3.84 -3.97
C ALA A 38 29.37 3.55 -2.55
N ALA A 39 28.59 3.85 -1.51
CA ALA A 39 28.94 3.57 -0.12
C ALA A 39 29.03 2.05 0.14
N ASP A 40 29.95 1.65 1.02
CA ASP A 40 30.03 0.27 1.48
C ASP A 40 28.91 -0.08 2.49
N ALA A 41 28.79 -1.37 2.82
CA ALA A 41 27.70 -1.87 3.63
C ALA A 41 27.70 -1.34 5.08
N ASP A 42 28.87 -1.06 5.65
CA ASP A 42 28.98 -0.57 7.03
C ASP A 42 28.58 0.90 7.09
N LEU A 43 29.03 1.71 6.13
CA LEU A 43 28.65 3.11 6.01
C LEU A 43 27.14 3.27 5.71
N ARG A 44 26.58 2.41 4.84
CA ARG A 44 25.12 2.36 4.61
C ARG A 44 24.34 2.11 5.90
N ARG A 45 24.81 1.16 6.73
CA ARG A 45 24.18 0.86 8.03
C ARG A 45 24.30 2.05 8.98
N GLU A 46 25.47 2.67 9.07
CA GLU A 46 25.71 3.83 9.93
C GLU A 46 24.81 5.02 9.58
N VAL A 47 24.59 5.30 8.29
CA VAL A 47 23.67 6.36 7.84
C VAL A 47 22.24 6.13 8.36
N VAL A 48 21.70 4.92 8.20
CA VAL A 48 20.32 4.63 8.61
C VAL A 48 20.19 4.53 10.14
N ASP A 49 21.20 4.02 10.83
CA ASP A 49 21.20 3.94 12.30
C ASP A 49 21.28 5.34 12.94
N TYR A 50 22.11 6.23 12.38
CA TYR A 50 22.16 7.63 12.81
C TYR A 50 20.82 8.31 12.51
N LEU A 51 20.27 8.16 11.31
CA LEU A 51 18.97 8.74 10.99
C LEU A 51 17.88 8.27 11.97
N ASP A 52 17.83 6.98 12.28
CA ASP A 52 16.88 6.41 13.24
C ASP A 52 17.05 7.01 14.64
N LEU A 53 18.29 7.18 15.10
CA LEU A 53 18.60 7.84 16.37
C LEU A 53 18.15 9.31 16.37
N ASP A 54 18.48 10.06 15.32
CA ASP A 54 18.11 11.47 15.17
C ASP A 54 16.59 11.66 15.18
N LEU A 55 15.88 10.88 14.38
CA LEU A 55 14.41 10.93 14.29
C LEU A 55 13.74 10.47 15.58
N SER A 56 14.37 9.62 16.40
CA SER A 56 13.82 9.19 17.70
C SER A 56 13.60 10.36 18.67
N HIS A 57 14.36 11.45 18.52
CA HIS A 57 14.28 12.63 19.38
C HIS A 57 13.38 13.73 18.82
N GLN A 58 12.96 13.64 17.56
CA GLN A 58 12.14 14.65 16.91
C GLN A 58 10.64 14.49 17.21
N ARG A 59 9.92 15.61 17.26
CA ARG A 59 8.46 15.66 17.41
C ARG A 59 7.86 16.35 16.21
N THR A 60 7.39 15.55 15.26
CA THR A 60 6.67 16.00 14.08
C THR A 60 5.33 15.28 14.02
N PHE A 61 4.40 15.81 13.24
CA PHE A 61 3.06 15.23 13.12
C PHE A 61 3.13 13.80 12.57
N GLN A 62 3.89 13.58 11.49
CA GLN A 62 4.09 12.27 10.86
C GLN A 62 4.75 11.25 11.81
N LEU A 63 5.81 11.65 12.54
CA LEU A 63 6.49 10.75 13.47
C LEU A 63 5.62 10.39 14.67
N ASP A 64 4.82 11.34 15.18
CA ASP A 64 3.90 11.04 16.28
C ASP A 64 2.74 10.13 15.84
N LEU A 65 2.24 10.25 14.60
CA LEU A 65 1.30 9.28 14.02
C LEU A 65 1.92 7.88 13.94
N SER A 66 3.14 7.76 13.39
CA SER A 66 3.84 6.47 13.28
C SER A 66 4.01 5.81 14.65
N ARG A 67 4.53 6.55 15.63
CA ARG A 67 4.73 6.06 17.02
C ARG A 67 3.42 5.64 17.67
N TRP A 68 2.35 6.40 17.45
CA TRP A 68 1.03 6.05 17.98
C TRP A 68 0.56 4.71 17.41
N VAL A 69 0.66 4.50 16.09
CA VAL A 69 0.26 3.23 15.47
C VAL A 69 1.08 2.07 16.03
N VAL A 70 2.42 2.18 16.00
CA VAL A 70 3.32 1.12 16.50
C VAL A 70 3.04 0.82 17.97
N SER A 71 2.85 1.84 18.82
CA SER A 71 2.48 1.64 20.22
C SER A 71 1.10 1.00 20.39
N ALA A 72 0.14 1.34 19.52
CA ALA A 72 -1.24 0.89 19.62
C ALA A 72 -1.48 -0.52 19.04
N MET A 73 -0.52 -1.07 18.28
CA MET A 73 -0.51 -2.47 17.83
C MET A 73 -0.52 -3.45 19.00
N GLY A 74 0.20 -3.12 20.09
CA GLY A 74 0.31 -3.97 21.27
C GLY A 74 1.06 -5.30 21.06
N VAL A 75 1.70 -5.46 19.90
CA VAL A 75 2.53 -6.62 19.54
C VAL A 75 3.87 -6.10 19.02
N ASP A 76 4.95 -6.78 19.38
CA ASP A 76 6.28 -6.50 18.83
C ASP A 76 6.30 -6.86 17.33
N PRO A 77 6.65 -5.93 16.42
CA PRO A 77 6.71 -6.21 14.99
C PRO A 77 7.60 -7.39 14.61
N GLY A 78 8.64 -7.67 15.40
CA GLY A 78 9.52 -8.84 15.18
C GLY A 78 8.89 -10.19 15.54
N LEU A 79 7.69 -10.19 16.12
CA LEU A 79 6.91 -11.40 16.44
C LEU A 79 5.71 -11.60 15.50
N LEU A 80 5.59 -10.80 14.43
CA LEU A 80 4.57 -11.00 13.41
C LEU A 80 4.88 -12.24 12.59
N ASP A 81 3.83 -12.88 12.08
CA ASP A 81 3.97 -14.06 11.23
C ASP A 81 4.57 -13.69 9.86
N GLU A 82 5.33 -14.62 9.26
CA GLU A 82 5.80 -14.49 7.89
C GLU A 82 4.64 -14.58 6.88
N ALA A 83 4.79 -13.87 5.77
CA ALA A 83 3.85 -13.94 4.66
C ALA A 83 3.77 -15.38 4.14
N ARG A 84 2.54 -15.83 3.84
CA ARG A 84 2.35 -17.16 3.25
C ARG A 84 3.02 -17.24 1.90
N GLU A 85 3.55 -18.42 1.58
CA GLU A 85 3.98 -18.73 0.22
C GLU A 85 2.85 -18.42 -0.77
N PRO A 86 3.13 -17.74 -1.90
CA PRO A 86 2.15 -17.49 -2.93
C PRO A 86 1.51 -18.80 -3.42
N ARG A 87 0.19 -18.83 -3.50
CA ARG A 87 -0.59 -20.00 -3.92
C ARG A 87 -1.20 -19.78 -5.30
N TRP A 88 -1.56 -20.85 -5.99
CA TRP A 88 -2.38 -20.83 -7.20
C TRP A 88 -3.37 -21.98 -7.15
N PHE A 89 -4.45 -21.90 -7.93
CA PHE A 89 -5.46 -22.95 -7.96
C PHE A 89 -4.92 -24.24 -8.58
N ASP A 90 -5.18 -25.37 -7.92
CA ASP A 90 -4.73 -26.68 -8.38
C ASP A 90 -5.58 -27.16 -9.59
N PRO A 91 -4.96 -27.39 -10.77
CA PRO A 91 -5.63 -27.95 -11.93
C PRO A 91 -6.31 -29.28 -11.70
N GLN A 92 -5.78 -30.12 -10.81
CA GLN A 92 -6.38 -31.42 -10.49
C GLN A 92 -7.66 -31.28 -9.66
N VAL A 93 -7.79 -30.20 -8.89
CA VAL A 93 -8.96 -29.92 -8.07
C VAL A 93 -10.01 -29.18 -8.89
N HIS A 94 -9.64 -28.09 -9.55
CA HIS A 94 -10.61 -27.18 -10.17
C HIS A 94 -10.88 -27.46 -11.65
N ALA A 95 -9.97 -28.14 -12.35
CA ALA A 95 -10.13 -28.49 -13.77
C ALA A 95 -9.69 -29.94 -14.11
N PRO A 96 -10.17 -30.97 -13.39
CA PRO A 96 -9.64 -32.34 -13.46
C PRO A 96 -9.77 -33.02 -14.82
N LYS A 97 -10.70 -32.58 -15.68
CA LYS A 97 -10.85 -33.12 -17.04
C LYS A 97 -9.82 -32.57 -18.02
N GLN A 98 -9.14 -31.48 -17.66
CA GLN A 98 -8.11 -30.82 -18.46
C GLN A 98 -7.01 -30.24 -17.55
N PRO A 99 -6.30 -31.10 -16.78
CA PRO A 99 -5.30 -30.62 -15.83
C PRO A 99 -4.05 -30.15 -16.58
N ILE A 100 -3.88 -28.83 -16.68
CA ILE A 100 -2.68 -28.21 -17.24
C ILE A 100 -1.66 -28.02 -16.11
N PRO A 101 -0.50 -28.68 -16.11
CA PRO A 101 0.51 -28.53 -15.06
C PRO A 101 0.95 -27.08 -14.89
N ARG A 102 1.11 -26.65 -13.63
CA ARG A 102 1.53 -25.29 -13.30
C ARG A 102 3.05 -25.21 -13.15
N GLN A 103 3.64 -24.19 -13.76
CA GLN A 103 5.07 -23.88 -13.66
C GLN A 103 5.23 -22.44 -13.21
N LEU A 104 5.70 -22.24 -11.98
CA LEU A 104 6.12 -20.92 -11.51
C LEU A 104 7.35 -20.47 -12.32
N LEU A 105 7.25 -19.28 -12.89
CA LEU A 105 8.37 -18.63 -13.55
C LEU A 105 9.29 -17.97 -12.50
N GLU A 106 10.58 -17.89 -12.83
CA GLU A 106 11.51 -17.07 -12.05
C GLU A 106 11.12 -15.58 -12.18
N PRO A 107 11.30 -14.77 -11.12
CA PRO A 107 10.97 -13.35 -11.15
C PRO A 107 11.66 -12.55 -12.27
N ASP A 108 12.87 -12.95 -12.66
CA ASP A 108 13.68 -12.31 -13.71
C ASP A 108 13.45 -12.88 -15.12
N ASP A 109 12.57 -13.88 -15.28
CA ASP A 109 12.22 -14.42 -16.59
C ASP A 109 11.68 -13.29 -17.49
N PRO A 110 12.21 -13.06 -18.70
CA PRO A 110 11.75 -11.98 -19.58
C PRO A 110 10.24 -11.99 -19.86
N ARG A 111 9.60 -13.16 -19.79
CA ARG A 111 8.14 -13.29 -19.89
C ARG A 111 7.44 -12.78 -18.64
N ALA A 112 7.95 -13.13 -17.46
CA ALA A 112 7.43 -12.66 -16.19
C ALA A 112 7.56 -11.13 -16.08
N VAL A 113 8.74 -10.58 -16.35
CA VAL A 113 8.97 -9.13 -16.35
C VAL A 113 8.04 -8.39 -17.31
N ARG A 114 7.81 -8.95 -18.51
CA ARG A 114 6.90 -8.34 -19.50
C ARG A 114 5.45 -8.35 -19.02
N VAL A 115 4.97 -9.47 -18.48
CA VAL A 115 3.60 -9.58 -17.97
C VAL A 115 3.40 -8.70 -16.74
N GLN A 116 4.36 -8.69 -15.82
CA GLN A 116 4.34 -7.79 -14.67
C GLN A 116 4.27 -6.33 -15.11
N ARG A 117 5.14 -5.90 -16.04
CA ARG A 117 5.09 -4.54 -16.58
C ARG A 117 3.74 -4.22 -17.21
N ALA A 118 3.16 -5.14 -17.99
CA ALA A 118 1.89 -4.92 -18.65
C ALA A 118 0.71 -4.85 -17.66
N MET A 119 0.63 -5.77 -16.71
CA MET A 119 -0.49 -5.87 -15.76
C MET A 119 -0.37 -4.89 -14.59
N ARG A 120 0.85 -4.50 -14.21
CA ARG A 120 1.08 -3.50 -13.16
C ARG A 120 1.24 -2.07 -13.69
N ALA A 121 1.27 -1.86 -15.01
CA ALA A 121 1.26 -0.51 -15.57
C ALA A 121 -0.01 0.23 -15.14
N GLY A 122 0.12 1.12 -14.15
CA GLY A 122 -1.00 1.84 -13.52
C GLY A 122 -1.52 1.24 -12.21
N LEU A 123 -0.97 0.10 -11.75
CA LEU A 123 -1.24 -0.47 -10.41
C LEU A 123 -0.06 -0.28 -9.45
N ASP A 124 1.16 -0.16 -9.97
CA ASP A 124 2.34 -0.01 -9.14
C ASP A 124 2.43 1.41 -8.58
N VAL A 125 2.06 1.53 -7.32
CA VAL A 125 1.99 2.79 -6.57
C VAL A 125 3.22 2.97 -5.68
N ARG A 126 3.91 1.88 -5.34
CA ARG A 126 4.98 1.89 -4.34
C ARG A 126 6.34 1.86 -5.01
N ALA A 127 7.11 2.94 -4.82
CA ALA A 127 8.52 2.96 -5.21
C ALA A 127 9.43 2.12 -4.29
N ILE A 128 8.93 1.71 -3.12
CA ILE A 128 9.68 1.04 -2.06
C ILE A 128 9.07 -0.35 -1.82
N GLU A 129 9.91 -1.37 -1.86
CA GLU A 129 9.50 -2.74 -1.52
C GLU A 129 9.24 -2.84 0.00
N PRO A 130 8.03 -3.28 0.42
CA PRO A 130 7.66 -3.31 1.83
C PRO A 130 8.24 -4.53 2.54
N ALA A 131 8.70 -4.35 3.78
CA ALA A 131 8.99 -5.47 4.69
C ALA A 131 7.72 -5.97 5.39
N TYR A 132 6.72 -5.11 5.55
CA TYR A 132 5.44 -5.45 6.16
C TYR A 132 4.28 -5.21 5.18
N VAL A 133 3.38 -6.17 5.08
CA VAL A 133 2.18 -6.06 4.25
C VAL A 133 0.95 -6.50 5.01
N TYR A 134 -0.20 -5.99 4.58
CA TYR A 134 -1.49 -6.50 5.04
C TYR A 134 -1.93 -7.64 4.12
N ASP A 135 -2.03 -8.85 4.67
CA ASP A 135 -2.57 -10.01 3.98
C ASP A 135 -4.09 -9.97 4.09
N TRP A 136 -4.77 -9.67 2.97
CA TRP A 136 -6.23 -9.57 2.91
C TRP A 136 -6.96 -10.89 3.15
N GLY A 137 -6.32 -12.03 2.90
CA GLY A 137 -6.92 -13.35 3.14
C GLY A 137 -6.81 -13.74 4.62
N GLN A 138 -5.66 -13.48 5.24
CA GLN A 138 -5.44 -13.72 6.67
C GLN A 138 -6.03 -12.65 7.57
N ARG A 139 -6.26 -11.46 7.00
CA ARG A 139 -6.61 -10.23 7.70
C ARG A 139 -5.61 -9.89 8.80
N ALA A 140 -4.34 -10.09 8.52
CA ALA A 140 -3.24 -9.87 9.44
C ALA A 140 -2.12 -9.08 8.77
N VAL A 141 -1.38 -8.32 9.58
CA VAL A 141 -0.10 -7.76 9.16
C VAL A 141 0.94 -8.88 9.24
N VAL A 142 1.71 -9.07 8.18
CA VAL A 142 2.72 -10.12 8.04
C VAL A 142 4.05 -9.55 7.57
N ILE A 143 5.12 -10.28 7.84
CA ILE A 143 6.48 -9.98 7.37
C ILE A 143 6.64 -10.55 5.95
N ALA A 144 6.81 -9.68 4.96
CA ALA A 144 6.96 -10.04 3.54
C ALA A 144 8.37 -9.79 2.99
N GLY A 145 9.24 -9.13 3.75
CA GLY A 145 10.61 -8.84 3.33
C GLY A 145 11.54 -8.62 4.52
N ASP A 146 12.77 -8.20 4.22
CA ASP A 146 13.78 -7.93 5.25
C ASP A 146 13.45 -6.64 6.02
N THR A 147 13.18 -6.79 7.32
CA THR A 147 12.82 -5.68 8.21
C THR A 147 14.04 -4.81 8.55
N ASP A 148 15.24 -5.35 8.39
CA ASP A 148 16.53 -4.73 8.69
C ASP A 148 17.28 -4.24 7.45
N ASP A 149 16.70 -4.35 6.24
CA ASP A 149 17.33 -3.85 5.02
C ASP A 149 17.59 -2.33 5.07
N PRO A 150 18.88 -1.90 5.11
CA PRO A 150 19.23 -0.49 5.10
C PRO A 150 18.76 0.23 3.83
N THR A 151 18.69 -0.47 2.69
CA THR A 151 18.29 0.12 1.41
C THR A 151 16.81 0.50 1.43
N ARG A 152 15.95 -0.36 1.96
CA ARG A 152 14.54 -0.04 2.20
C ARG A 152 14.39 1.20 3.09
N ARG A 153 15.10 1.25 4.23
CA ARG A 153 15.04 2.39 5.16
C ARG A 153 15.54 3.68 4.52
N PHE A 154 16.63 3.61 3.76
CA PHE A 154 17.16 4.74 2.98
C PHE A 154 16.13 5.25 1.97
N ARG A 155 15.52 4.36 1.18
CA ARG A 155 14.51 4.76 0.17
C ARG A 155 13.25 5.34 0.81
N ALA A 156 12.83 4.82 1.97
CA ALA A 156 11.76 5.43 2.77
C ALA A 156 12.13 6.84 3.20
N ALA A 157 13.33 7.03 3.75
CA ALA A 157 13.81 8.34 4.16
C ALA A 157 13.95 9.33 2.99
N LEU A 158 14.39 8.85 1.83
CA LEU A 158 14.47 9.63 0.60
C LEU A 158 13.10 10.16 0.15
N ALA A 159 12.06 9.33 0.33
CA ALA A 159 10.65 9.68 0.12
C ALA A 159 10.03 10.50 1.28
N GLY A 160 10.82 10.86 2.30
CA GLY A 160 10.36 11.60 3.47
C GLY A 160 9.49 10.78 4.43
N LEU A 161 9.63 9.46 4.44
CA LEU A 161 8.82 8.54 5.25
C LEU A 161 9.63 7.96 6.42
N PRO A 162 8.99 7.67 7.57
CA PRO A 162 9.65 7.04 8.70
C PRO A 162 10.02 5.58 8.42
N ARG A 163 10.97 5.01 9.18
CA ARG A 163 11.44 3.63 8.98
C ARG A 163 10.34 2.56 9.02
N GLU A 164 9.30 2.78 9.84
CA GLU A 164 8.15 1.87 9.98
C GLU A 164 6.97 2.24 9.07
N PHE A 165 7.16 3.05 8.02
CA PHE A 165 6.04 3.53 7.21
C PHE A 165 5.15 2.40 6.66
N ASP A 166 5.76 1.30 6.19
CA ASP A 166 5.08 0.15 5.61
C ASP A 166 4.35 -0.68 6.67
N LEU A 167 4.93 -0.83 7.86
CA LEU A 167 4.27 -1.39 9.04
C LEU A 167 3.05 -0.56 9.44
N VAL A 168 3.21 0.76 9.51
CA VAL A 168 2.13 1.68 9.87
C VAL A 168 1.01 1.63 8.83
N GLU A 169 1.35 1.66 7.54
CA GLU A 169 0.37 1.55 6.46
C GLU A 169 -0.37 0.21 6.51
N ALA A 170 0.35 -0.92 6.68
CA ALA A 170 -0.25 -2.24 6.79
C ALA A 170 -1.16 -2.37 8.02
N GLN A 171 -0.78 -1.78 9.16
CA GLN A 171 -1.60 -1.80 10.36
C GLN A 171 -2.83 -0.90 10.25
N VAL A 172 -2.69 0.28 9.63
CA VAL A 172 -3.82 1.15 9.33
C VAL A 172 -4.80 0.43 8.41
N LEU A 173 -4.30 -0.26 7.37
CA LEU A 173 -5.14 -1.11 6.51
C LEU A 173 -5.89 -2.16 7.31
N ALA A 174 -5.20 -2.88 8.21
CA ALA A 174 -5.82 -3.88 9.06
C ALA A 174 -6.94 -3.32 9.94
N TRP A 175 -6.81 -2.08 10.44
CA TRP A 175 -7.86 -1.44 11.23
C TRP A 175 -9.02 -0.89 10.39
N LEU A 176 -8.78 -0.53 9.12
CA LEU A 176 -9.82 -0.10 8.20
C LEU A 176 -10.59 -1.27 7.56
N ASP A 177 -10.05 -2.50 7.60
CA ASP A 177 -10.73 -3.69 7.06
C ASP A 177 -11.76 -4.29 8.02
N ASP A 178 -13.05 -4.16 7.66
CA ASP A 178 -14.16 -4.82 8.36
C ASP A 178 -14.28 -6.33 8.08
N GLY A 179 -13.54 -6.85 7.09
CA GLY A 179 -13.52 -8.28 6.76
C GLY A 179 -14.67 -8.79 5.90
N SER A 180 -15.61 -7.92 5.51
CA SER A 180 -16.78 -8.32 4.70
C SER A 180 -16.43 -8.90 3.32
N LYS A 181 -15.18 -8.70 2.87
CA LYS A 181 -14.66 -9.20 1.59
C LYS A 181 -13.53 -10.23 1.74
N ALA A 182 -13.28 -10.74 2.94
CA ALA A 182 -12.15 -11.63 3.22
C ALA A 182 -12.09 -12.86 2.29
N THR A 183 -13.17 -13.63 2.19
CA THR A 183 -13.22 -14.83 1.32
C THR A 183 -12.95 -14.52 -0.14
N VAL A 184 -13.51 -13.42 -0.65
CA VAL A 184 -13.30 -13.00 -2.04
C VAL A 184 -11.84 -12.59 -2.23
N LEU A 185 -11.30 -11.74 -1.35
CA LEU A 185 -9.92 -11.26 -1.46
C LEU A 185 -8.88 -12.36 -1.23
N GLU A 186 -9.17 -13.36 -0.40
CA GLU A 186 -8.35 -14.58 -0.27
C GLU A 186 -8.30 -15.35 -1.60
N ALA A 187 -9.45 -15.58 -2.23
CA ALA A 187 -9.52 -16.27 -3.51
C ALA A 187 -8.78 -15.51 -4.62
N PHE A 188 -8.97 -14.18 -4.69
CA PHE A 188 -8.26 -13.31 -5.63
C PHE A 188 -6.77 -13.09 -5.27
N GLY A 189 -6.32 -13.48 -4.07
CA GLY A 189 -4.92 -13.44 -3.67
C GLY A 189 -4.06 -14.56 -4.26
N ASN A 190 -4.66 -15.54 -4.93
CA ASN A 190 -3.91 -16.56 -5.69
C ASN A 190 -3.17 -15.94 -6.87
N LEU A 191 -2.00 -16.47 -7.20
CA LEU A 191 -1.21 -16.08 -8.38
C LEU A 191 -1.98 -16.38 -9.67
N TYR A 192 -1.90 -15.43 -10.59
CA TYR A 192 -2.40 -15.57 -11.94
C TYR A 192 -1.56 -16.55 -12.74
N SER A 193 -2.23 -17.32 -13.59
CA SER A 193 -1.58 -18.22 -14.53
C SER A 193 -2.15 -18.09 -15.94
N ASP A 194 -1.32 -18.34 -16.96
CA ASP A 194 -1.79 -18.34 -18.35
C ASP A 194 -2.40 -19.70 -18.77
N ARG A 195 -2.90 -19.75 -20.01
CA ARG A 195 -3.46 -20.97 -20.62
C ARG A 195 -2.43 -22.09 -20.81
N ASP A 196 -1.13 -21.77 -20.82
CA ASP A 196 -0.07 -22.76 -20.98
C ASP A 196 0.42 -23.32 -19.63
N GLY A 197 -0.14 -22.85 -18.51
CA GLY A 197 0.27 -23.31 -17.18
C GLY A 197 1.34 -22.45 -16.52
N ARG A 198 1.78 -21.35 -17.12
CA ARG A 198 2.81 -20.50 -16.52
C ARG A 198 2.20 -19.65 -15.42
N VAL A 199 2.76 -19.73 -14.22
CA VAL A 199 2.36 -18.93 -13.06
C VAL A 199 3.32 -17.76 -12.94
N TYR A 200 2.77 -16.54 -12.82
CA TYR A 200 3.54 -15.31 -12.86
C TYR A 200 3.80 -14.81 -11.42
N PRO A 201 5.07 -14.78 -10.95
CA PRO A 201 5.37 -14.35 -9.59
C PRO A 201 4.93 -12.90 -9.38
N GLY A 202 4.38 -12.61 -8.20
CA GLY A 202 3.93 -11.27 -7.82
C GLY A 202 2.70 -10.74 -8.56
N ILE A 203 2.07 -11.52 -9.45
CA ILE A 203 0.81 -11.14 -10.08
C ILE A 203 -0.29 -12.03 -9.53
N THR A 204 -1.12 -11.50 -8.64
CA THR A 204 -2.31 -12.22 -8.18
C THR A 204 -3.45 -12.06 -9.18
N LEU A 205 -4.50 -12.87 -9.03
CA LEU A 205 -5.74 -12.71 -9.76
C LEU A 205 -6.36 -11.33 -9.50
N TYR A 206 -6.15 -10.73 -8.31
CA TYR A 206 -6.56 -9.36 -8.06
C TYR A 206 -5.87 -8.38 -9.01
N GLU A 207 -4.53 -8.42 -9.13
CA GLU A 207 -3.81 -7.52 -10.05
C GLU A 207 -4.19 -7.79 -11.51
N ALA A 208 -4.35 -9.07 -11.89
CA ALA A 208 -4.74 -9.44 -13.24
C ALA A 208 -6.11 -8.84 -13.61
N TRP A 209 -7.11 -8.96 -12.72
CA TRP A 209 -8.45 -8.39 -12.93
C TRP A 209 -8.50 -6.86 -12.78
N SER A 210 -7.65 -6.25 -11.95
CA SER A 210 -7.55 -4.79 -11.80
C SER A 210 -6.77 -4.12 -12.94
N SER A 211 -5.98 -4.86 -13.72
CA SER A 211 -5.03 -4.32 -14.69
C SER A 211 -5.65 -3.49 -15.83
N GLY A 212 -6.95 -3.69 -16.12
CA GLY A 212 -7.60 -3.12 -17.29
C GLY A 212 -7.10 -3.69 -18.63
N THR A 213 -6.18 -4.66 -18.59
CA THR A 213 -5.67 -5.34 -19.78
C THR A 213 -6.61 -6.45 -20.23
N SER A 214 -6.74 -6.65 -21.54
CA SER A 214 -7.45 -7.82 -22.07
C SER A 214 -6.56 -9.04 -21.89
N ILE A 215 -6.90 -9.86 -20.90
CA ILE A 215 -6.17 -11.08 -20.55
C ILE A 215 -7.07 -12.28 -20.76
N GLU A 216 -6.49 -13.35 -21.28
CA GLU A 216 -7.15 -14.64 -21.28
C GLU A 216 -6.92 -15.29 -19.92
N MET A 217 -8.00 -15.72 -19.28
CA MET A 217 -7.92 -16.42 -17.99
C MET A 217 -8.22 -17.90 -18.19
N PRO A 218 -7.37 -18.82 -17.71
CA PRO A 218 -7.59 -20.25 -17.87
C PRO A 218 -8.79 -20.72 -17.04
N ASP A 219 -9.43 -21.81 -17.49
CA ASP A 219 -10.54 -22.45 -16.78
C ASP A 219 -10.19 -22.75 -15.31
N VAL A 220 -8.95 -23.16 -15.00
CA VAL A 220 -8.57 -23.44 -13.60
C VAL A 220 -8.72 -22.21 -12.69
N ASP A 221 -8.40 -21.02 -13.19
CA ASP A 221 -8.39 -19.80 -12.38
C ASP A 221 -9.82 -19.28 -12.23
N THR A 222 -10.60 -19.31 -13.32
CA THR A 222 -12.03 -18.94 -13.27
C THR A 222 -12.84 -19.89 -12.40
N LEU A 223 -12.64 -21.20 -12.56
CA LEU A 223 -13.29 -22.24 -11.75
C LEU A 223 -12.81 -22.21 -10.31
N GLY A 224 -11.52 -21.98 -10.08
CA GLY A 224 -10.94 -21.76 -8.76
C GLY A 224 -11.66 -20.67 -7.97
N LEU A 225 -11.90 -19.52 -8.61
CA LEU A 225 -12.64 -18.41 -8.02
C LEU A 225 -14.09 -18.80 -7.67
N VAL A 226 -14.87 -19.33 -8.62
CA VAL A 226 -16.29 -19.66 -8.33
C VAL A 226 -16.46 -20.82 -7.37
N HIS A 227 -15.57 -21.83 -7.39
CA HIS A 227 -15.59 -22.92 -6.43
C HIS A 227 -15.26 -22.43 -5.02
N SER A 228 -14.30 -21.52 -4.88
CA SER A 228 -13.89 -21.00 -3.57
C SER A 228 -14.86 -19.97 -2.99
N ILE A 229 -15.49 -19.16 -3.84
CA ILE A 229 -16.38 -18.08 -3.41
C ILE A 229 -17.84 -18.53 -3.31
N ASP A 230 -18.33 -19.28 -4.30
CA ASP A 230 -19.74 -19.65 -4.43
C ASP A 230 -20.04 -21.11 -4.08
N ASP A 231 -19.01 -21.96 -3.93
CA ASP A 231 -19.15 -23.42 -3.74
C ASP A 231 -19.94 -24.11 -4.89
N GLU A 232 -19.94 -23.53 -6.09
CA GLU A 232 -20.72 -24.02 -7.25
C GLU A 232 -19.97 -25.08 -8.08
N TRP A 233 -19.59 -26.21 -7.47
CA TRP A 233 -18.81 -27.29 -8.11
C TRP A 233 -19.55 -28.07 -9.20
N ASP A 234 -20.87 -28.18 -9.12
CA ASP A 234 -21.66 -28.98 -10.06
C ASP A 234 -22.03 -28.21 -11.34
N ARG A 235 -22.08 -26.89 -11.24
CA ARG A 235 -22.54 -26.01 -12.32
C ARG A 235 -21.41 -25.65 -13.27
N TRP A 236 -20.27 -25.27 -12.71
CA TRP A 236 -19.11 -24.80 -13.46
C TRP A 236 -18.07 -25.91 -13.46
N VAL A 237 -17.92 -26.61 -14.59
CA VAL A 237 -17.02 -27.76 -14.68
C VAL A 237 -16.22 -27.65 -15.98
N ALA A 238 -14.90 -27.82 -15.90
CA ALA A 238 -14.04 -27.85 -17.07
C ALA A 238 -14.36 -29.03 -18.00
N PRO A 239 -14.26 -28.87 -19.34
CA PRO A 239 -14.12 -27.60 -20.04
C PRO A 239 -15.39 -26.76 -19.96
N VAL A 240 -15.25 -25.46 -19.68
CA VAL A 240 -16.40 -24.56 -19.66
C VAL A 240 -16.85 -24.28 -21.11
N PRO A 241 -18.10 -24.59 -21.49
CA PRO A 241 -18.59 -24.31 -22.84
C PRO A 241 -18.59 -22.80 -23.17
N GLU A 242 -18.28 -22.41 -24.40
CA GLU A 242 -18.22 -20.99 -24.82
C GLU A 242 -19.50 -20.21 -24.49
N ARG A 243 -20.67 -20.83 -24.68
CA ARG A 243 -21.99 -20.24 -24.36
C ARG A 243 -22.17 -19.88 -22.86
N GLN A 244 -21.30 -20.37 -22.00
CA GLN A 244 -21.31 -20.15 -20.55
C GLN A 244 -20.25 -19.14 -20.10
N HIS A 245 -19.30 -18.75 -20.96
CA HIS A 245 -18.21 -17.85 -20.60
C HIS A 245 -18.72 -16.51 -20.10
N GLU A 246 -19.64 -15.85 -20.82
CA GLU A 246 -20.18 -14.55 -20.41
C GLU A 246 -20.84 -14.62 -19.02
N ALA A 247 -21.61 -15.68 -18.75
CA ALA A 247 -22.26 -15.87 -17.46
C ALA A 247 -21.25 -16.14 -16.33
N LEU A 248 -20.20 -16.92 -16.61
CA LEU A 248 -19.12 -17.19 -15.65
C LEU A 248 -18.33 -15.91 -15.32
N TYR A 249 -17.88 -15.18 -16.34
CA TYR A 249 -17.16 -13.92 -16.14
C TYR A 249 -18.03 -12.85 -15.48
N GLY A 250 -19.31 -12.78 -15.83
CA GLY A 250 -20.28 -11.91 -15.15
C GLY A 250 -20.44 -12.25 -13.67
N ARG A 251 -20.46 -13.55 -13.33
CA ARG A 251 -20.51 -14.00 -11.93
C ARG A 251 -19.26 -13.60 -11.17
N ILE A 252 -18.08 -13.88 -11.71
CA ILE A 252 -16.81 -13.49 -11.08
C ILE A 252 -16.72 -11.97 -10.92
N GLY A 253 -17.09 -11.21 -11.95
CA GLY A 253 -17.15 -9.75 -11.91
C GLY A 253 -18.07 -9.20 -10.83
N SER A 254 -19.20 -9.87 -10.56
CA SER A 254 -20.13 -9.49 -9.49
C SER A 254 -19.54 -9.60 -8.08
N HIS A 255 -18.53 -10.46 -7.89
CA HIS A 255 -17.75 -10.55 -6.65
C HIS A 255 -16.56 -9.60 -6.64
N PHE A 256 -15.86 -9.51 -7.78
CA PHE A 256 -14.63 -8.73 -7.90
C PHE A 256 -14.87 -7.23 -7.72
N VAL A 257 -15.87 -6.65 -8.40
CA VAL A 257 -16.08 -5.19 -8.37
C VAL A 257 -16.30 -4.66 -6.94
N PRO A 258 -17.19 -5.24 -6.12
CA PRO A 258 -17.31 -4.86 -4.72
C PRO A 258 -16.02 -5.07 -3.91
N ALA A 259 -15.30 -6.18 -4.12
CA ALA A 259 -14.03 -6.43 -3.42
C ALA A 259 -12.95 -5.41 -3.79
N ARG A 260 -12.90 -5.00 -5.07
CA ARG A 260 -12.01 -3.95 -5.57
C ARG A 260 -12.34 -2.59 -4.96
N HIS A 261 -13.61 -2.19 -4.92
CA HIS A 261 -14.02 -0.94 -4.25
C HIS A 261 -13.66 -0.95 -2.76
N HIS A 262 -13.89 -2.08 -2.08
CA HIS A 262 -13.57 -2.27 -0.67
C HIS A 262 -12.08 -2.11 -0.38
N ARG A 263 -11.24 -2.90 -1.08
CA ARG A 263 -9.78 -2.90 -0.93
C ARG A 263 -9.17 -1.58 -1.36
N GLY A 264 -9.53 -1.08 -2.55
CA GLY A 264 -8.97 0.14 -3.13
C GLY A 264 -9.22 1.38 -2.28
N LEU A 265 -10.42 1.55 -1.69
CA LEU A 265 -10.69 2.69 -0.79
C LEU A 265 -9.80 2.67 0.45
N ARG A 266 -9.67 1.51 1.07
CA ARG A 266 -8.91 1.35 2.32
C ARG A 266 -7.43 1.57 2.07
N GLU A 267 -6.90 1.06 0.97
CA GLU A 267 -5.51 1.32 0.54
C GLU A 267 -5.28 2.79 0.24
N ALA A 268 -6.18 3.45 -0.49
CA ALA A 268 -6.04 4.88 -0.78
C ALA A 268 -6.04 5.74 0.51
N LEU A 269 -6.88 5.38 1.49
CA LEU A 269 -6.88 6.01 2.81
C LEU A 269 -5.60 5.71 3.60
N ALA A 270 -5.12 4.47 3.61
CA ALA A 270 -3.90 4.10 4.32
C ALA A 270 -2.66 4.80 3.73
N LEU A 271 -2.57 4.90 2.40
CA LEU A 271 -1.50 5.61 1.71
C LEU A 271 -1.43 7.10 2.13
N THR A 272 -2.58 7.75 2.33
CA THR A 272 -2.68 9.15 2.81
C THR A 272 -2.47 9.31 4.33
N TYR A 273 -2.24 8.21 5.06
CA TYR A 273 -2.06 8.27 6.49
C TYR A 273 -0.74 8.98 6.87
N LEU A 274 0.37 8.61 6.23
CA LEU A 274 1.69 9.23 6.45
C LEU A 274 2.22 10.06 5.28
N THR A 275 1.57 9.98 4.11
CA THR A 275 2.02 10.62 2.87
C THR A 275 1.10 11.77 2.52
N ALA A 276 1.65 12.95 2.22
CA ALA A 276 0.86 14.11 1.79
C ALA A 276 0.25 13.93 0.40
N GLU A 277 1.01 13.36 -0.53
CA GLU A 277 0.61 13.21 -1.92
C GLU A 277 0.99 11.81 -2.42
N PRO A 278 0.28 10.76 -2.00
CA PRO A 278 0.56 9.42 -2.50
C PRO A 278 0.08 9.27 -3.94
N ALA A 279 0.77 8.44 -4.71
CA ALA A 279 0.19 7.87 -5.92
C ALA A 279 -0.97 6.93 -5.53
N TYR A 280 -1.94 6.77 -6.42
CA TYR A 280 -3.07 5.88 -6.18
C TYR A 280 -3.23 4.85 -7.28
N ARG A 281 -3.99 3.80 -6.97
CA ARG A 281 -4.42 2.74 -7.90
C ARG A 281 -5.94 2.67 -7.97
N ASP A 282 -6.48 1.69 -8.70
CA ASP A 282 -7.90 1.35 -8.74
C ASP A 282 -8.86 2.50 -9.14
N GLY A 283 -8.35 3.50 -9.87
CA GLY A 283 -9.15 4.62 -10.40
C GLY A 283 -9.21 5.85 -9.49
N TYR A 284 -8.54 5.83 -8.33
CA TYR A 284 -8.34 7.03 -7.53
C TYR A 284 -7.27 7.94 -8.16
N THR A 285 -7.37 9.23 -7.88
CA THR A 285 -6.51 10.27 -8.48
C THR A 285 -6.07 11.28 -7.43
N GLU A 286 -5.11 12.14 -7.77
CA GLU A 286 -4.68 13.27 -6.93
C GLU A 286 -5.85 14.19 -6.49
N GLY A 287 -6.94 14.22 -7.27
CA GLY A 287 -8.16 14.96 -6.92
C GLY A 287 -8.84 14.45 -5.64
N ASN A 288 -8.56 13.22 -5.20
CA ASN A 288 -9.10 12.64 -3.98
C ASN A 288 -8.31 13.02 -2.72
N THR A 289 -7.06 13.49 -2.86
CA THR A 289 -6.09 13.65 -1.76
C THR A 289 -6.61 14.55 -0.63
N VAL A 290 -7.13 15.73 -0.95
CA VAL A 290 -7.63 16.65 0.09
C VAL A 290 -8.83 16.05 0.83
N GLY A 291 -9.70 15.32 0.12
CA GLY A 291 -10.86 14.63 0.71
C GLY A 291 -10.44 13.54 1.69
N PHE A 292 -9.45 12.73 1.33
CA PHE A 292 -8.94 11.68 2.21
C PHE A 292 -8.24 12.25 3.45
N HIS A 293 -7.44 13.31 3.30
CA HIS A 293 -6.88 14.01 4.46
C HIS A 293 -7.94 14.67 5.34
N ALA A 294 -9.02 15.20 4.75
CA ALA A 294 -10.13 15.80 5.49
C ALA A 294 -10.87 14.74 6.32
N LEU A 295 -11.08 13.54 5.79
CA LEU A 295 -11.62 12.39 6.52
C LEU A 295 -10.74 12.02 7.71
N TRP A 296 -9.42 11.90 7.49
CA TRP A 296 -8.46 11.67 8.57
C TRP A 296 -8.53 12.75 9.63
N ASN A 297 -8.52 14.03 9.23
CA ASN A 297 -8.57 15.15 10.15
C ASN A 297 -9.84 15.15 11.00
N ARG A 298 -11.01 14.87 10.38
CA ARG A 298 -12.31 14.78 11.06
C ARG A 298 -12.32 13.74 12.18
N ARG A 299 -11.55 12.67 12.03
CA ARG A 299 -11.42 11.57 13.01
C ARG A 299 -10.12 11.62 13.80
N SER A 300 -9.50 12.80 13.89
CA SER A 300 -8.25 13.01 14.63
C SER A 300 -7.12 12.03 14.23
N SER A 301 -7.12 11.59 12.99
CA SER A 301 -6.22 10.57 12.44
C SER A 301 -6.26 9.21 13.18
N ASP A 302 -7.40 8.88 13.80
CA ASP A 302 -7.63 7.58 14.41
C ASP A 302 -8.34 6.63 13.42
N PRO A 303 -7.64 5.63 12.84
CA PRO A 303 -8.23 4.64 11.93
C PRO A 303 -9.37 3.84 12.56
N ARG A 304 -9.37 3.67 13.88
CA ARG A 304 -10.43 2.93 14.60
C ARG A 304 -11.74 3.72 14.66
N GLN A 305 -11.67 5.04 14.49
CA GLN A 305 -12.86 5.89 14.34
C GLN A 305 -13.22 6.09 12.87
N LEU A 306 -12.23 6.17 11.97
CA LEU A 306 -12.50 6.35 10.54
C LEU A 306 -13.21 5.15 9.93
N VAL A 307 -12.92 3.92 10.37
CA VAL A 307 -13.60 2.71 9.87
C VAL A 307 -15.12 2.78 10.02
N GLU A 308 -15.63 3.49 11.03
CA GLU A 308 -17.07 3.68 11.26
C GLU A 308 -17.75 4.54 10.19
N ASP A 309 -16.98 5.38 9.47
CA ASP A 309 -17.47 6.22 8.38
C ASP A 309 -17.42 5.53 7.02
N LEU A 310 -16.70 4.41 6.90
CA LEU A 310 -16.46 3.77 5.62
C LEU A 310 -17.73 3.10 5.10
N PRO A 311 -17.97 3.17 3.77
CA PRO A 311 -19.15 2.60 3.19
C PRO A 311 -19.00 1.08 3.08
N ALA A 312 -20.15 0.40 3.00
CA ALA A 312 -20.18 -0.91 2.39
C ALA A 312 -19.81 -0.79 0.90
N ALA A 313 -19.28 -1.88 0.32
CA ALA A 313 -18.73 -1.85 -1.04
C ALA A 313 -19.72 -1.38 -2.13
N GLN A 314 -21.02 -1.64 -1.96
CA GLN A 314 -22.06 -1.21 -2.91
C GLN A 314 -22.33 0.30 -2.86
N ASP A 315 -22.06 0.95 -1.74
CA ASP A 315 -22.32 2.39 -1.51
C ASP A 315 -21.07 3.25 -1.77
N TRP A 316 -20.05 2.64 -2.39
CA TRP A 316 -18.74 3.25 -2.65
C TRP A 316 -18.83 4.55 -3.47
N ALA A 317 -19.61 4.57 -4.54
CA ALA A 317 -19.73 5.74 -5.40
C ALA A 317 -20.40 6.91 -4.67
N GLU A 318 -21.51 6.64 -3.98
CA GLU A 318 -22.22 7.64 -3.16
C GLU A 318 -21.34 8.21 -2.05
N PHE A 319 -20.50 7.36 -1.43
CA PHE A 319 -19.51 7.83 -0.45
C PHE A 319 -18.54 8.85 -1.05
N LEU A 320 -17.96 8.59 -2.23
CA LEU A 320 -17.03 9.52 -2.86
C LEU A 320 -17.72 10.80 -3.33
N GLU A 321 -18.94 10.72 -3.85
CA GLU A 321 -19.75 11.89 -4.17
C GLU A 321 -20.00 12.76 -2.94
N ARG A 322 -20.34 12.14 -1.80
CA ARG A 322 -20.51 12.85 -0.53
C ARG A 322 -19.22 13.51 -0.05
N VAL A 323 -18.08 12.83 -0.13
CA VAL A 323 -16.78 13.43 0.24
C VAL A 323 -16.48 14.66 -0.63
N ASN A 324 -16.77 14.59 -1.93
CA ASN A 324 -16.59 15.73 -2.83
C ASN A 324 -17.57 16.87 -2.54
N ALA A 325 -18.82 16.57 -2.21
CA ALA A 325 -19.80 17.56 -1.79
C ALA A 325 -19.38 18.25 -0.47
N ASP A 326 -18.93 17.47 0.52
CA ASP A 326 -18.43 17.99 1.79
C ASP A 326 -17.22 18.93 1.58
N LEU A 327 -16.32 18.60 0.65
CA LEU A 327 -15.20 19.48 0.27
C LEU A 327 -15.66 20.80 -0.35
N ALA A 328 -16.71 20.76 -1.18
CA ALA A 328 -17.23 21.96 -1.86
C ALA A 328 -18.00 22.87 -0.90
N ASP A 329 -18.80 22.27 0.00
CA ASP A 329 -19.79 23.00 0.80
C ASP A 329 -19.29 23.31 2.22
N THR A 330 -18.33 22.56 2.75
CA THR A 330 -17.85 22.69 4.13
C THR A 330 -16.42 23.22 4.20
N ARG A 331 -16.28 24.54 4.41
CA ARG A 331 -14.97 25.19 4.53
C ARG A 331 -14.06 24.54 5.58
N GLU A 332 -14.61 24.13 6.71
CA GLU A 332 -13.85 23.46 7.78
C GLU A 332 -13.26 22.13 7.30
N PHE A 333 -14.06 21.31 6.60
CA PHE A 333 -13.64 20.02 6.06
C PHE A 333 -12.50 20.18 5.05
N TYR A 334 -12.68 21.07 4.07
CA TYR A 334 -11.62 21.41 3.11
C TYR A 334 -10.35 21.92 3.82
N SER A 335 -10.49 22.87 4.74
CA SER A 335 -9.34 23.46 5.45
C SER A 335 -8.61 22.43 6.31
N GLY A 336 -9.33 21.52 6.96
CA GLY A 336 -8.75 20.45 7.75
C GLY A 336 -7.95 19.46 6.90
N GLY A 337 -8.46 19.12 5.71
CA GLY A 337 -7.75 18.29 4.75
C GLY A 337 -6.45 18.93 4.28
N THR A 338 -6.50 20.21 3.87
CA THR A 338 -5.32 20.96 3.42
C THR A 338 -4.29 21.12 4.53
N VAL A 339 -4.70 21.50 5.74
CA VAL A 339 -3.78 21.66 6.89
C VAL A 339 -3.08 20.35 7.22
N ARG A 340 -3.81 19.22 7.24
CA ARG A 340 -3.22 17.91 7.52
C ARG A 340 -2.23 17.51 6.43
N ARG A 341 -2.60 17.68 5.15
CA ARG A 341 -1.74 17.40 4.00
C ARG A 341 -0.45 18.22 4.07
N ASP A 342 -0.57 19.52 4.28
CA ASP A 342 0.57 20.44 4.29
C ASP A 342 1.51 20.17 5.48
N ALA A 343 0.96 19.76 6.63
CA ALA A 343 1.75 19.30 7.77
C ALA A 343 2.59 18.05 7.43
N LEU A 344 1.99 17.06 6.76
CA LEU A 344 2.73 15.89 6.29
C LEU A 344 3.80 16.27 5.26
N ALA A 345 3.49 17.16 4.31
CA ALA A 345 4.44 17.60 3.29
C ALA A 345 5.67 18.30 3.93
N ALA A 346 5.43 19.14 4.94
CA ALA A 346 6.49 19.79 5.70
C ALA A 346 7.36 18.79 6.48
N ASP A 347 6.75 17.75 7.05
CA ASP A 347 7.45 16.68 7.76
C ASP A 347 8.27 15.81 6.80
N GLN A 348 7.71 15.43 5.65
CA GLN A 348 8.41 14.69 4.60
C GLN A 348 9.64 15.44 4.11
N ALA A 349 9.51 16.74 3.85
CA ALA A 349 10.63 17.60 3.48
C ALA A 349 11.68 17.71 4.60
N THR A 350 11.25 17.74 5.86
CA THR A 350 12.15 17.78 7.02
C THR A 350 12.95 16.50 7.14
N LEU A 351 12.30 15.34 7.07
CA LEU A 351 12.95 14.05 7.15
C LEU A 351 13.98 13.88 6.03
N ARG A 352 13.63 14.23 4.80
CA ARG A 352 14.56 14.23 3.67
C ARG A 352 15.77 15.13 3.90
N ARG A 353 15.58 16.35 4.43
CA ARG A 353 16.70 17.25 4.78
C ARG A 353 17.62 16.64 5.84
N ARG A 354 17.08 15.91 6.81
CA ARG A 354 17.88 15.22 7.83
C ARG A 354 18.71 14.10 7.23
N LEU A 355 18.15 13.29 6.33
CA LEU A 355 18.90 12.28 5.58
C LEU A 355 20.09 12.92 4.84
N VAL A 356 19.86 13.99 4.07
CA VAL A 356 20.93 14.69 3.34
C VAL A 356 22.01 15.23 4.28
N ALA A 357 21.62 15.83 5.41
CA ALA A 357 22.56 16.34 6.40
C ALA A 357 23.44 15.22 6.99
N ILE A 358 22.86 14.07 7.33
CA ILE A 358 23.59 12.92 7.88
C ILE A 358 24.53 12.32 6.82
N MET A 359 24.09 12.20 5.57
CA MET A 359 24.97 11.72 4.49
C MET A 359 26.16 12.65 4.26
N ARG A 360 26.01 13.97 4.44
CA ARG A 360 27.13 14.92 4.39
C ARG A 360 28.05 14.80 5.62
N GLU A 361 27.47 14.63 6.81
CA GLU A 361 28.21 14.47 8.07
C GLU A 361 29.07 13.20 8.09
N LEU A 362 28.59 12.12 7.47
CA LEU A 362 29.30 10.84 7.33
C LEU A 362 30.13 10.75 6.04
N GLU A 363 30.37 11.89 5.36
CA GLU A 363 31.19 11.98 4.14
C GLU A 363 30.74 11.05 2.98
N VAL A 364 29.47 10.63 2.98
CA VAL A 364 28.83 9.89 1.87
C VAL A 364 28.57 10.83 0.69
N LEU A 365 28.23 12.08 1.01
CA LEU A 365 28.12 13.17 0.05
C LEU A 365 29.26 14.17 0.29
N PRO A 366 29.83 14.76 -0.78
CA PRO A 366 30.83 15.82 -0.62
C PRO A 366 30.23 17.00 0.13
N THR A 367 31.05 17.63 0.97
CA THR A 367 30.65 18.87 1.66
C THR A 367 30.78 20.05 0.70
N GLU A 368 29.94 21.07 0.87
CA GLU A 368 29.93 22.27 0.01
C GLU A 368 31.28 23.03 0.01
N ASP A 369 32.19 22.72 0.94
CA ASP A 369 33.53 23.29 1.05
C ASP A 369 34.60 22.58 0.17
N ASP A 370 34.25 21.51 -0.56
CA ASP A 370 35.17 20.74 -1.42
C ASP A 370 35.21 21.20 -2.90
N HIS A 371 34.67 22.39 -3.20
CA HIS A 371 34.69 23.04 -4.52
C HIS A 371 35.23 24.47 -4.46
#